data_AF-A0A7L4PZH5-F1
#
_entry.id   AF-A0A7L4PZH5-F1
#
_cell.length_a   1.000
_cell.length_b   1.000
_cell.length_c   1.000
_cell.angle_alpha   90.00
_cell.angle_beta   90.00
_cell.angle_gamma   90.00
#
_symmetry.space_group_name_H-M   'P 1'
#
loop_
_entity.id
_entity.type
_entity.pdbx_description
1 polymer ?
#
loop_
_entity_poly.entity_id
_entity_poly.type
_entity_poly.pdbx_seq_one_letter_code
_entity_poly.pdbx_strand_id
1 'polypeptide(L)'
;MIEVYAEIIQLILSFITLILGGALIIFIYDAYRTVRQPTLLLFTVGLFVLVLAIVFPDLARFAAPSAAGLFWAAVISRIGEIIGIGVMIYAVLRG
;
A
#
# COMPACT_ATOMS: atom_id res chain seq x y z
N MET A 1 16.42 10.87 22.09
CA MET A 1 17.29 9.95 21.33
C MET A 1 16.56 8.69 20.88
N ILE A 2 15.86 7.96 21.77
CA ILE A 2 15.14 6.72 21.41
C ILE A 2 14.05 6.95 20.36
N GLU A 3 13.28 8.04 20.47
CA GLU A 3 12.19 8.37 19.54
C GLU A 3 12.68 8.58 18.10
N VAL A 4 13.82 9.26 17.94
CA VAL A 4 14.45 9.49 16.62
C VAL A 4 14.83 8.17 15.95
N TYR A 5 15.37 7.21 16.70
CA TYR A 5 15.68 5.89 16.15
C TYR A 5 14.42 5.11 15.76
N ALA A 6 13.34 5.22 16.53
CA ALA A 6 12.08 4.58 16.21
C ALA A 6 11.47 5.11 14.90
N GLU A 7 11.48 6.43 14.70
CA GLU A 7 11.00 7.07 13.47
C GLU A 7 11.82 6.64 12.25
N ILE A 8 13.15 6.60 12.37
CA ILE A 8 14.04 6.15 11.29
C ILE A 8 13.79 4.68 10.94
N ILE A 9 13.65 3.80 11.94
CA ILE A 9 13.32 2.40 11.71
C ILE A 9 11.99 2.28 10.99
N GLN A 10 10.97 3.02 11.44
CA GLN A 10 9.66 3.01 10.80
C GLN A 10 9.75 3.43 9.33
N LEU A 11 10.49 4.50 9.02
CA LEU A 11 10.71 4.96 7.64
C LEU A 11 11.39 3.89 6.78
N ILE A 12 12.43 3.24 7.30
CA ILE A 12 13.14 2.18 6.58
C ILE A 12 12.18 1.02 6.27
N LEU A 13 11.39 0.59 7.25
CA LEU A 13 10.40 -0.48 7.07
C LEU A 13 9.31 -0.09 6.07
N SER A 14 8.87 1.18 6.06
CA SER A 14 7.96 1.73 5.05
C SER A 14 8.55 1.65 3.65
N PHE A 15 9.82 2.01 3.46
CA PHE A 15 10.50 1.86 2.16
C PHE A 15 10.64 0.41 1.73
N ILE A 16 11.01 -0.50 2.64
CA ILE A 16 11.09 -1.93 2.35
C ILE A 16 9.72 -2.44 1.89
N THR A 17 8.65 -2.05 2.60
CA THR A 17 7.28 -2.41 2.24
C THR A 17 6.91 -1.94 0.84
N LEU A 18 7.27 -0.71 0.47
CA LEU A 18 7.01 -0.17 -0.88
C LEU A 18 7.81 -0.90 -1.97
N ILE A 19 9.08 -1.22 -1.71
CA ILE A 19 9.91 -1.97 -2.65
C ILE A 19 9.32 -3.37 -2.87
N LEU A 20 8.93 -4.06 -1.80
CA LEU A 20 8.31 -5.38 -1.88
C LEU A 20 6.95 -5.30 -2.59
N GLY A 21 6.13 -4.29 -2.30
CA GLY A 21 4.86 -4.05 -2.99
C GLY A 21 5.03 -3.75 -4.48
N GLY A 22 6.04 -2.96 -4.84
CA GLY A 22 6.40 -2.68 -6.23
C GLY A 22 6.89 -3.93 -6.98
N ALA A 23 7.77 -4.72 -6.35
CA ALA A 23 8.25 -5.98 -6.90
C ALA A 23 7.09 -6.98 -7.11
N LEU A 24 6.13 -7.01 -6.18
CA LEU A 24 4.94 -7.85 -6.27
C LEU A 24 4.10 -7.53 -7.51
N ILE A 25 3.94 -6.26 -7.88
CA ILE A 25 3.26 -5.88 -9.14
C ILE A 25 3.95 -6.49 -10.35
N ILE A 26 5.29 -6.42 -10.40
CA ILE A 26 6.08 -6.93 -11.53
C ILE A 26 5.87 -8.44 -11.65
N PHE A 27 6.05 -9.19 -10.55
CA PHE A 27 5.85 -10.64 -10.56
C PHE A 27 4.44 -11.05 -10.95
N ILE A 28 3.44 -10.27 -10.58
CA ILE A 28 2.06 -10.59 -10.92
C ILE A 28 1.72 -10.20 -12.36
N TYR A 29 2.33 -9.14 -12.91
CA TYR A 29 2.22 -8.89 -14.34
C TYR A 29 2.76 -10.08 -15.16
N ASP A 30 3.89 -10.65 -14.73
CA ASP A 30 4.46 -11.85 -15.35
C ASP A 30 3.56 -13.09 -15.15
N ALA A 31 3.00 -13.27 -13.95
CA ALA A 31 2.05 -14.35 -13.67
C ALA A 31 0.76 -14.20 -14.49
N TYR A 32 0.23 -12.99 -14.64
CA TYR A 32 -0.91 -12.67 -15.48
C TYR A 32 -0.63 -13.02 -16.95
N ARG A 33 0.57 -12.70 -17.46
CA ARG A 33 0.96 -13.06 -18.82
C ARG A 33 0.93 -14.58 -19.05
N THR A 34 1.18 -15.35 -18.00
CA THR A 34 1.19 -16.81 -18.01
C THR A 34 -0.22 -17.40 -17.88
N VAL A 35 -0.99 -16.96 -16.89
CA VAL A 35 -2.31 -17.54 -16.53
C VAL A 35 -3.46 -16.91 -17.35
N ARG A 36 -3.30 -15.69 -17.85
CA ARG A 36 -4.29 -14.88 -18.59
C ARG A 36 -5.62 -14.62 -17.86
N GLN A 37 -5.65 -14.75 -16.54
CA GLN A 37 -6.84 -14.46 -15.73
C GLN A 37 -6.89 -12.98 -15.35
N PRO A 38 -7.85 -12.20 -15.87
CA PRO A 38 -7.93 -10.76 -15.60
C PRO A 38 -8.32 -10.44 -14.14
N THR A 39 -8.96 -11.36 -13.45
CA THR A 39 -9.36 -11.22 -12.04
C THR A 39 -8.16 -11.23 -11.11
N LEU A 40 -7.12 -11.99 -11.45
CA LEU A 40 -5.85 -12.02 -10.70
C LEU A 40 -5.12 -10.68 -10.77
N LEU A 41 -5.21 -10.00 -11.93
CA LEU A 41 -4.68 -8.65 -12.09
C LEU A 41 -5.45 -7.62 -11.23
N LEU A 42 -6.79 -7.68 -11.24
CA LEU A 42 -7.64 -6.81 -10.42
C LEU A 42 -7.38 -7.00 -8.92
N PHE A 43 -7.29 -8.24 -8.46
CA PHE A 43 -6.99 -8.55 -7.06
C PHE A 43 -5.67 -7.92 -6.62
N THR A 44 -4.68 -7.98 -7.51
CA THR A 44 -3.34 -7.44 -7.27
C THR A 44 -3.31 -5.92 -7.24
N VAL A 45 -4.07 -5.28 -8.12
CA VAL A 45 -4.23 -3.82 -8.07
C VAL A 45 -4.82 -3.41 -6.73
N GLY A 46 -5.84 -4.13 -6.24
CA GLY A 46 -6.41 -3.89 -4.91
C GLY A 46 -5.39 -4.09 -3.78
N LEU A 47 -4.59 -5.17 -3.85
CA LEU A 47 -3.51 -5.44 -2.90
C LEU A 47 -2.45 -4.33 -2.90
N PHE A 48 -2.08 -3.82 -4.07
CA PHE A 48 -1.11 -2.73 -4.17
C PHE A 48 -1.64 -1.42 -3.60
N VAL A 49 -2.89 -1.07 -3.92
CA VAL A 49 -3.56 0.10 -3.33
C VAL A 49 -3.59 -0.01 -1.80
N LEU A 50 -3.88 -1.21 -1.28
CA LEU A 50 -3.86 -1.48 0.16
C LEU A 50 -2.47 -1.26 0.77
N VAL A 51 -1.41 -1.79 0.14
CA VAL A 51 -0.02 -1.61 0.61
C VAL A 51 0.37 -0.13 0.60
N LEU A 52 0.07 0.62 -0.47
CA LEU A 52 0.33 2.06 -0.53
C LEU A 52 -0.40 2.81 0.57
N ALA A 53 -1.67 2.48 0.80
CA ALA A 53 -2.49 3.11 1.81
C ALA A 53 -1.90 2.90 3.20
N ILE A 54 -1.54 1.66 3.56
CA ILE A 54 -0.94 1.31 4.87
C ILE A 54 0.35 2.09 5.13
N VAL A 55 1.20 2.27 4.11
CA VAL A 55 2.49 2.94 4.25
C VAL A 55 2.37 4.47 4.24
N PHE A 56 1.27 5.01 3.70
CA PHE A 56 1.10 6.44 3.49
C PHE A 56 1.26 7.31 4.76
N PRO A 57 0.70 6.95 5.93
CA PRO A 57 0.89 7.72 7.16
C PRO A 57 2.35 7.85 7.59
N ASP A 58 3.16 6.82 7.35
CA ASP A 58 4.56 6.82 7.73
C ASP A 58 5.35 7.81 6.88
N LEU A 59 5.07 7.89 5.58
CA LEU A 59 5.67 8.88 4.69
C LEU A 59 5.24 10.30 5.06
N ALA A 60 3.97 10.47 5.42
CA ALA A 60 3.42 11.77 5.81
C ALA A 60 4.05 12.33 7.08
N ARG A 61 4.52 11.48 8.00
CA ARG A 61 5.29 11.93 9.18
C ARG A 61 6.56 12.69 8.81
N PHE A 62 7.18 12.37 7.68
CA PHE A 62 8.38 13.06 7.22
C PHE A 62 8.05 14.21 6.26
N ALA A 63 7.08 14.02 5.36
CA ALA A 63 6.75 15.00 4.34
C ALA A 63 5.88 16.17 4.87
N ALA A 64 5.01 15.92 5.84
CA ALA A 64 4.07 16.89 6.39
C ALA A 64 3.82 16.67 7.91
N PRO A 65 4.83 16.88 8.77
CA PRO A 65 4.80 16.53 10.21
C PRO A 65 3.81 17.34 11.06
N SER A 66 3.10 18.30 10.47
CA SER A 66 2.06 19.05 11.17
C SER A 66 0.93 18.14 11.66
N ALA A 67 0.31 18.47 12.80
CA ALA A 67 -0.82 17.69 13.34
C ALA A 67 -1.96 17.53 12.34
N ALA A 68 -2.26 18.57 11.56
CA ALA A 68 -3.25 18.51 10.48
C ALA A 68 -2.82 17.57 9.35
N GLY A 69 -1.56 17.63 8.92
CA GLY A 69 -1.01 16.73 7.89
C GLY A 69 -1.09 15.26 8.30
N LEU A 70 -0.72 14.94 9.54
CA LEU A 70 -0.81 13.59 10.09
C LEU A 70 -2.26 13.09 10.16
N PHE A 71 -3.19 13.96 10.59
CA PHE A 71 -4.61 13.62 10.64
C PHE A 71 -5.16 13.29 9.26
N TRP A 72 -4.93 14.16 8.27
CA TRP A 72 -5.39 13.93 6.91
C TRP A 72 -4.72 12.73 6.25
N ALA A 73 -3.44 12.48 6.56
CA ALA A 73 -2.75 11.28 6.08
C ALA A 73 -3.38 9.99 6.62
N ALA A 74 -3.77 9.96 7.90
CA ALA A 74 -4.48 8.84 8.47
C ALA A 74 -5.86 8.64 7.82
N VAL A 75 -6.60 9.73 7.52
CA VAL A 75 -7.89 9.64 6.81
C VAL A 75 -7.71 9.08 5.40
N ILE A 76 -6.74 9.60 4.64
CA ILE A 76 -6.45 9.15 3.27
C ILE A 76 -6.02 7.68 3.26
N SER A 77 -5.17 7.27 4.22
CA SER A 77 -4.79 5.86 4.44
C SER A 77 -6.02 4.98 4.59
N ARG A 78 -6.96 5.33 5.47
CA ARG A 78 -8.17 4.52 5.69
C ARG A 78 -9.05 4.43 4.45
N ILE A 79 -9.22 5.54 3.73
CA ILE A 79 -9.96 5.54 2.46
C ILE A 79 -9.27 4.62 1.44
N GLY A 80 -7.95 4.72 1.31
CA GLY A 80 -7.16 3.87 0.42
C GLY A 80 -7.24 2.38 0.77
N GLU A 81 -7.18 2.04 2.06
CA GLU A 81 -7.35 0.66 2.54
C GLU A 81 -8.72 0.10 2.16
N ILE A 82 -9.80 0.87 2.38
CA ILE A 82 -11.16 0.47 2.02
C ILE A 82 -11.28 0.24 0.51
N ILE A 83 -10.72 1.14 -0.31
CA ILE A 83 -10.72 0.99 -1.77
C ILE A 83 -9.95 -0.26 -2.18
N GLY A 84 -8.74 -0.47 -1.64
CA GLY A 84 -7.91 -1.63 -1.95
C GLY A 84 -8.62 -2.95 -1.63
N ILE A 85 -9.20 -3.05 -0.43
CA ILE A 85 -9.99 -4.21 0.00
C ILE A 85 -11.22 -4.38 -0.90
N GLY A 86 -11.95 -3.29 -1.21
CA GLY A 86 -13.11 -3.33 -2.09
C GLY A 86 -12.79 -3.87 -3.48
N VAL A 87 -11.66 -3.45 -4.06
CA VAL A 87 -11.16 -3.95 -5.35
C VAL A 87 -10.80 -5.44 -5.26
N MET A 88 -10.15 -5.87 -4.17
CA MET A 88 -9.83 -7.28 -3.95
C MET A 88 -11.09 -8.14 -3.83
N ILE A 89 -12.09 -7.71 -3.06
CA ILE A 89 -13.38 -8.41 -2.92
C ILE A 89 -14.07 -8.50 -4.28
N TYR A 90 -14.13 -7.40 -5.03
CA TYR A 90 -14.71 -7.38 -6.36
C TYR A 90 -14.02 -8.37 -7.31
N ALA A 91 -12.69 -8.41 -7.28
CA ALA A 91 -11.91 -9.33 -8.10
C ALA A 91 -12.21 -10.80 -7.79
N VAL A 92 -12.35 -11.14 -6.50
CA VAL A 92 -12.71 -12.49 -6.04
C VAL A 92 -14.14 -12.85 -6.45
N LEU A 93 -15.10 -11.92 -6.37
CA LEU A 93 -16.50 -12.19 -6.74
C LEU A 93 -16.71 -12.35 -8.26
N ARG A 94 -15.78 -11.86 -9.08
CA ARG A 94 -15.87 -11.90 -10.54
C ARG A 94 -15.08 -13.03 -11.19
N GLY A 95 -14.20 -13.70 -10.42
CA GLY A 95 -13.40 -14.85 -10.86
C GLY A 95 -14.07 -16.16 -10.55
#